data_AF-A0A4P6TLA7-F1
#
_entry.id   AF-A0A4P6TLA7-F1
#
_cell.length_a   1.000
_cell.length_b   1.000
_cell.length_c   1.000
_cell.angle_alpha   90.00
_cell.angle_beta   90.00
_cell.angle_gamma   90.00
#
_symmetry.space_group_name_H-M   'P 1'
#
loop_
_entity.id
_entity.type
_entity.pdbx_description
1 polymer ?
#
loop_
_entity_poly.entity_id
_entity_poly.type
_entity_poly.pdbx_seq_one_letter_code
_entity_poly.pdbx_strand_id
1 'polypeptide(L)'
;MTRLWRSMRLAVLALAGLFYVVMDYLASSSRHPPLYAVVVGAAPLTLGLLTAGWNSRFRWPVMLLAAVVLLAIALNVDQLLTHAAWFYLLQHAGIMCGLGFMFGSTLGSHENALCSRIARIAVAGSLDAAYFHYTWKVTLAWTLYFALSALLSLGLFALAPLSWWAFYAAVCTPLSLGLMFGGEYLVRRLALPDSPSFSIAHTIQSYRKYTQGRDTSQ
;
A
#
# COMPACT_ATOMS: atom_id res chain seq x y z
N MET A 1 3.23 -7.54 -28.13
CA MET A 1 1.94 -7.31 -27.45
C MET A 1 1.71 -5.81 -27.36
N THR A 2 0.63 -5.32 -27.97
CA THR A 2 0.53 -3.95 -28.50
C THR A 2 0.29 -2.89 -27.43
N ARG A 3 0.85 -1.69 -27.64
CA ARG A 3 0.69 -0.48 -26.78
C ARG A 3 -0.78 -0.21 -26.40
N LEU A 4 -1.71 -0.55 -27.31
CA LEU A 4 -3.16 -0.51 -27.11
C LEU A 4 -3.63 -1.39 -25.95
N TRP A 5 -3.17 -2.63 -25.85
CA TRP A 5 -3.53 -3.54 -24.74
C TRP A 5 -3.07 -3.01 -23.39
N ARG A 6 -1.88 -2.39 -23.34
CA ARG A 6 -1.37 -1.76 -22.12
C ARG A 6 -2.23 -0.56 -21.71
N SER A 7 -2.58 0.31 -22.65
CA SER A 7 -3.45 1.46 -22.37
C SER A 7 -4.85 1.05 -21.95
N MET A 8 -5.46 0.06 -22.62
CA MET A 8 -6.76 -0.49 -22.24
C MET A 8 -6.72 -1.10 -20.84
N ARG A 9 -5.70 -1.90 -20.53
CA ARG A 9 -5.53 -2.49 -19.19
C ARG A 9 -5.41 -1.40 -18.12
N LEU A 10 -4.63 -0.34 -18.37
CA LEU A 10 -4.50 0.78 -17.43
C LEU A 10 -5.82 1.53 -17.25
N ALA A 11 -6.58 1.77 -18.32
CA ALA A 11 -7.89 2.42 -18.25
C ALA A 11 -8.89 1.58 -17.45
N VAL A 12 -8.94 0.26 -17.67
CA VAL A 12 -9.79 -0.65 -16.91
C VAL A 12 -9.43 -0.65 -15.42
N LEU A 13 -8.14 -0.69 -15.08
CA LEU A 13 -7.68 -0.62 -13.69
C LEU A 13 -8.02 0.71 -13.04
N ALA A 14 -7.86 1.83 -13.76
CA ALA A 14 -8.23 3.15 -13.27
C ALA A 14 -9.74 3.26 -13.03
N LEU A 15 -10.56 2.76 -13.95
CA LEU A 15 -12.01 2.74 -13.82
C LEU A 15 -12.47 1.86 -12.65
N ALA A 16 -11.87 0.68 -12.48
CA ALA A 16 -12.14 -0.20 -11.35
C ALA A 16 -11.75 0.44 -10.00
N GLY A 17 -10.61 1.14 -9.96
CA GLY A 17 -10.18 1.90 -8.79
C GLY A 17 -11.13 3.05 -8.46
N LEU A 18 -11.56 3.82 -9.47
CA LEU A 18 -12.55 4.89 -9.28
C LEU A 18 -13.89 4.33 -8.80
N PHE A 19 -14.35 3.22 -9.38
CA PHE A 19 -15.57 2.54 -8.95
C PHE A 19 -15.48 2.10 -7.49
N TYR A 20 -14.36 1.49 -7.10
CA TYR A 20 -14.11 1.11 -5.70
C TYR A 20 -14.18 2.32 -4.76
N VAL A 21 -13.51 3.43 -5.09
CA VAL A 21 -13.52 4.67 -4.29
C VAL A 21 -14.94 5.21 -4.12
N VAL A 22 -15.74 5.23 -5.19
CA VAL A 22 -17.13 5.69 -5.11
C VAL A 22 -17.97 4.76 -4.24
N MET A 23 -17.84 3.45 -4.41
CA MET A 23 -18.56 2.48 -3.58
C MET A 23 -18.18 2.56 -2.11
N ASP A 24 -16.89 2.75 -1.81
CA ASP A 24 -16.36 2.91 -0.46
C ASP A 24 -16.89 4.19 0.20
N TYR A 25 -16.91 5.31 -0.52
CA TYR A 25 -17.52 6.55 -0.05
C TYR A 25 -19.02 6.38 0.24
N LEU A 26 -19.78 5.78 -0.67
CA LEU A 26 -21.21 5.56 -0.47
C LEU A 26 -21.50 4.62 0.70
N ALA A 27 -20.69 3.57 0.87
CA ALA A 27 -20.82 2.64 1.98
C ALA A 27 -20.50 3.29 3.33
N SER A 28 -19.42 4.06 3.41
CA SER A 28 -18.92 4.67 4.65
C SER A 28 -19.70 5.92 5.09
N SER A 29 -20.35 6.64 4.15
CA SER A 29 -21.18 7.80 4.46
C SER A 29 -22.64 7.46 4.78
N SER A 30 -23.08 6.22 4.54
CA SER A 30 -24.47 5.79 4.73
C SER A 30 -24.80 5.54 6.21
N ARG A 31 -25.90 6.14 6.69
CA ARG A 31 -26.45 5.88 8.05
C ARG A 31 -27.12 4.52 8.18
N HIS A 32 -27.63 3.98 7.07
CA HIS A 32 -28.17 2.63 6.95
C HIS A 32 -27.37 1.90 5.86
N PRO A 33 -26.20 1.33 6.22
CA PRO A 33 -25.33 0.73 5.23
C PRO A 33 -26.02 -0.48 4.60
N PRO A 34 -26.01 -0.59 3.26
CA PRO A 34 -26.47 -1.78 2.56
C PRO A 34 -25.45 -2.92 2.68
N LEU A 35 -25.85 -4.16 2.38
CA LEU A 35 -24.98 -5.36 2.49
C LEU A 35 -23.64 -5.23 1.73
N TYR A 36 -23.61 -4.49 0.63
CA TYR A 36 -22.37 -4.28 -0.13
C TYR A 36 -21.31 -3.51 0.68
N ALA A 37 -21.69 -2.74 1.70
CA ALA A 37 -20.74 -2.04 2.57
C ALA A 37 -19.80 -3.03 3.28
N VAL A 38 -20.33 -4.16 3.75
CA VAL A 38 -19.50 -5.20 4.38
C VAL A 38 -18.51 -5.79 3.38
N VAL A 39 -18.94 -6.01 2.13
CA VAL A 39 -18.08 -6.54 1.07
C VAL A 39 -16.97 -5.55 0.69
N VAL A 40 -17.32 -4.28 0.51
CA VAL A 40 -16.38 -3.22 0.15
C VAL A 40 -15.36 -2.99 1.26
N GLY A 41 -15.80 -2.91 2.52
CA GLY A 41 -14.90 -2.80 3.67
C GLY A 41 -14.02 -4.04 3.88
N ALA A 42 -14.53 -5.25 3.62
CA ALA A 42 -13.74 -6.48 3.76
C ALA A 42 -12.75 -6.73 2.60
N ALA A 43 -12.95 -6.11 1.44
CA ALA A 43 -12.16 -6.37 0.24
C ALA A 43 -10.65 -6.08 0.42
N PRO A 44 -10.20 -4.95 1.00
CA PRO A 44 -8.77 -4.70 1.21
C PRO A 44 -8.10 -5.72 2.15
N LEU A 45 -8.81 -6.11 3.23
CA LEU A 45 -8.29 -7.07 4.21
C LEU A 45 -8.12 -8.46 3.60
N THR A 46 -9.14 -8.93 2.88
CA THR A 46 -9.13 -10.25 2.24
C THR A 46 -8.13 -10.32 1.11
N LEU A 47 -8.05 -9.29 0.25
CA LEU A 47 -7.03 -9.21 -0.80
C LEU A 47 -5.62 -9.13 -0.22
N GLY A 48 -5.42 -8.37 0.85
CA GLY A 48 -4.14 -8.29 1.56
C GLY A 48 -3.69 -9.65 2.10
N LEU A 49 -4.59 -10.39 2.77
CA LEU A 49 -4.28 -11.73 3.29
C LEU A 49 -4.02 -12.75 2.17
N LEU A 50 -4.83 -12.74 1.11
CA LEU A 50 -4.67 -13.65 -0.02
C LEU A 50 -3.34 -13.41 -0.76
N THR A 51 -2.99 -12.15 -1.01
CA THR A 51 -1.72 -11.80 -1.68
C THR A 51 -0.52 -12.13 -0.81
N ALA A 52 -0.57 -11.87 0.49
CA ALA A 52 0.49 -12.24 1.43
C ALA A 52 0.65 -13.77 1.55
N GLY A 53 -0.44 -14.52 1.49
CA GLY A 53 -0.44 -15.99 1.55
C GLY A 53 0.06 -16.65 0.26
N TRP A 54 -0.20 -16.06 -0.90
CA TRP A 54 0.01 -16.69 -2.22
C TRP A 54 1.45 -17.13 -2.50
N ASN A 55 2.45 -16.40 -1.99
CA ASN A 55 3.87 -16.68 -2.25
C ASN A 55 4.67 -17.00 -0.97
N SER A 56 3.99 -17.25 0.16
CA SER A 56 4.63 -17.47 1.45
C SER A 56 4.63 -18.94 1.84
N ARG A 57 5.70 -19.38 2.53
CA ARG A 57 5.78 -20.70 3.18
C ARG A 57 4.64 -20.94 4.20
N PHE A 58 3.97 -19.87 4.65
CA PHE A 58 2.85 -19.91 5.59
C PHE A 58 1.47 -19.77 4.93
N ARG A 59 1.34 -20.15 3.64
CA ARG A 59 0.07 -20.06 2.88
C ARG A 59 -1.14 -20.66 3.60
N TRP A 60 -1.01 -21.86 4.18
CA TRP A 60 -2.13 -22.56 4.81
C TRP A 60 -2.61 -21.86 6.10
N PRO A 61 -1.73 -21.50 7.06
CA PRO A 61 -2.13 -20.67 8.20
C PRO A 61 -2.79 -19.34 7.82
N VAL A 62 -2.26 -18.66 6.79
CA VAL A 62 -2.81 -17.36 6.34
C VAL A 62 -4.17 -17.54 5.66
N MET A 63 -4.36 -18.59 4.86
CA MET A 63 -5.65 -18.91 4.25
C MET A 63 -6.69 -19.33 5.29
N LEU A 64 -6.30 -20.09 6.30
CA LEU A 64 -7.17 -20.47 7.41
C LEU A 64 -7.58 -19.24 8.21
N LEU A 65 -6.64 -18.33 8.51
CA LEU A 65 -6.93 -17.05 9.14
C LEU A 65 -7.91 -16.22 8.29
N ALA A 66 -7.69 -16.14 6.98
CA ALA A 66 -8.60 -15.42 6.08
C ALA A 66 -10.01 -16.05 6.07
N ALA A 67 -10.13 -17.37 6.06
CA ALA A 67 -11.40 -18.08 6.13
C ALA A 67 -12.12 -17.84 7.48
N VAL A 68 -11.38 -17.86 8.59
CA VAL A 68 -11.92 -17.55 9.92
C VAL A 68 -12.42 -16.11 10.00
N VAL A 69 -11.66 -15.15 9.46
CA VAL A 69 -12.06 -13.73 9.40
C VAL A 69 -13.33 -13.56 8.55
N LEU A 70 -13.40 -14.19 7.38
CA LEU A 70 -14.58 -14.17 6.51
C LEU A 70 -15.81 -14.79 7.20
N LEU A 71 -15.63 -15.93 7.88
CA LEU A 71 -16.70 -16.58 8.62
C LEU A 71 -17.18 -15.70 9.79
N ALA A 72 -16.26 -15.07 10.52
CA ALA A 72 -16.61 -14.14 11.60
C ALA A 72 -17.41 -12.93 11.07
N ILE A 73 -17.03 -12.38 9.90
CA ILE A 73 -17.77 -11.30 9.23
C ILE A 73 -19.17 -11.78 8.83
N ALA A 74 -19.29 -12.97 8.24
CA ALA A 74 -20.58 -13.52 7.80
C ALA A 74 -21.53 -13.78 8.98
N LEU A 75 -21.02 -14.28 10.10
CA LEU A 75 -21.81 -14.57 11.30
C LEU A 75 -22.25 -13.31 12.06
N ASN A 76 -21.56 -12.18 11.87
CA ASN A 76 -21.82 -10.94 12.60
C ASN A 76 -22.25 -9.77 11.68
N VAL A 77 -22.79 -10.08 10.49
CA VAL A 77 -23.09 -9.09 9.45
C VAL A 77 -24.03 -7.99 9.96
N ASP A 78 -25.08 -8.33 10.69
CA ASP A 78 -26.06 -7.35 11.20
C ASP A 78 -25.44 -6.41 12.24
N GLN A 79 -24.54 -6.94 13.07
CA GLN A 79 -23.82 -6.14 14.07
C GLN A 79 -22.81 -5.20 13.39
N LEU A 80 -22.13 -5.67 12.34
CA LEU A 80 -21.23 -4.87 11.52
C LEU A 80 -21.98 -3.76 10.79
N LEU A 81 -23.18 -4.02 10.25
CA LEU A 81 -24.00 -2.99 9.61
C LEU A 81 -24.44 -1.93 10.62
N THR A 82 -24.81 -2.34 11.84
CA THR A 82 -25.21 -1.41 12.91
C THR A 82 -24.06 -0.48 13.32
N HIS A 83 -22.81 -0.96 13.27
CA HIS A 83 -21.62 -0.21 13.68
C HIS A 83 -20.65 0.06 12.52
N ALA A 84 -21.15 0.13 11.28
CA ALA A 84 -20.32 0.16 10.09
C ALA A 84 -19.33 1.34 10.12
N ALA A 85 -19.78 2.52 10.54
CA ALA A 85 -18.92 3.70 10.65
C ALA A 85 -17.68 3.44 11.54
N TRP A 86 -17.86 2.77 12.68
CA TRP A 86 -16.76 2.40 13.57
C TRP A 86 -15.85 1.32 12.98
N PHE A 87 -16.43 0.36 12.26
CA PHE A 87 -15.66 -0.66 11.55
C PHE A 87 -14.75 -0.04 10.49
N TYR A 88 -15.30 0.83 9.65
CA TYR A 88 -14.56 1.58 8.63
C TYR A 88 -13.50 2.51 9.25
N LEU A 89 -13.81 3.16 10.38
CA LEU A 89 -12.84 3.96 11.13
C LEU A 89 -11.67 3.11 11.60
N LEU A 90 -11.96 2.00 12.29
CA LEU A 90 -10.95 1.11 12.85
C LEU A 90 -10.06 0.54 11.73
N GLN A 91 -10.64 0.21 10.60
CA GLN A 91 -9.90 -0.23 9.42
C GLN A 91 -8.98 0.88 8.90
N HIS A 92 -9.50 2.06 8.61
CA HIS A 92 -8.72 3.17 8.05
C HIS A 92 -7.63 3.64 9.03
N ALA A 93 -8.00 4.02 10.25
CA ALA A 93 -7.07 4.50 11.26
C ALA A 93 -6.10 3.40 11.69
N GLY A 94 -6.56 2.15 11.80
CA GLY A 94 -5.72 1.00 12.13
C GLY A 94 -4.64 0.73 11.08
N ILE A 95 -4.99 0.80 9.79
CA ILE A 95 -4.02 0.67 8.69
C ILE A 95 -3.01 1.82 8.75
N MET A 96 -3.47 3.07 8.91
CA MET A 96 -2.57 4.23 8.98
C MET A 96 -1.63 4.14 10.19
N CYS A 97 -2.13 3.81 11.37
CA CYS A 97 -1.31 3.59 12.57
C CYS A 97 -0.33 2.42 12.38
N GLY A 98 -0.78 1.30 11.82
CA GLY A 98 0.07 0.13 11.59
C GLY A 98 1.21 0.42 10.61
N LEU A 99 0.92 1.11 9.50
CA LEU A 99 1.94 1.56 8.55
C LEU A 99 2.88 2.60 9.17
N GLY A 100 2.35 3.58 9.90
CA GLY A 100 3.14 4.58 10.60
C GLY A 100 4.09 3.96 11.61
N PHE A 101 3.62 2.99 12.40
CA PHE A 101 4.44 2.23 13.34
C PHE A 101 5.49 1.36 12.64
N MET A 102 5.12 0.68 11.55
CA MET A 102 6.03 -0.14 10.76
C MET A 102 7.19 0.69 10.18
N PHE A 103 6.91 1.86 9.61
CA PHE A 103 7.96 2.76 9.14
C PHE A 103 8.74 3.38 10.31
N GLY A 104 8.03 3.90 11.31
CA GLY A 104 8.62 4.63 12.44
C GLY A 104 9.55 3.79 13.29
N SER A 105 9.20 2.52 13.55
CA SER A 105 10.03 1.58 14.31
C SER A 105 11.39 1.29 13.67
N THR A 106 11.57 1.61 12.38
CA THR A 106 12.83 1.41 11.67
C THR A 106 13.75 2.64 11.65
N LEU A 107 13.29 3.79 12.16
CA LEU A 107 14.03 5.07 12.08
C LEU A 107 15.25 5.17 13.00
N GLY A 108 15.63 4.11 13.73
CA GLY A 108 16.75 4.14 14.67
C GLY A 108 18.10 4.52 14.04
N SER A 109 18.50 3.86 12.95
CA SER A 109 19.72 4.21 12.20
C SER A 109 19.40 4.42 10.72
N HIS A 110 20.22 5.23 10.04
CA HIS A 110 20.04 5.54 8.61
C HIS A 110 19.97 4.27 7.75
N GLU A 111 20.79 3.28 8.06
CA GLU A 111 20.84 2.00 7.36
C GLU A 111 19.64 1.09 7.62
N ASN A 112 19.08 1.16 8.82
CA ASN A 112 17.98 0.28 9.24
C ASN A 112 16.60 0.80 8.85
N ALA A 113 16.49 2.07 8.45
CA ALA A 113 15.25 2.64 7.96
C ALA A 113 14.64 1.79 6.83
N LEU A 114 13.31 1.64 6.83
CA LEU A 114 12.64 0.70 5.95
C LEU A 114 12.96 0.97 4.46
N CYS A 115 12.96 2.22 4.02
CA CYS A 115 13.33 2.56 2.65
C CYS A 115 14.80 2.26 2.34
N SER A 116 15.70 2.39 3.33
CA SER A 116 17.12 2.02 3.20
C SER A 116 17.29 0.51 3.01
N ARG A 117 16.56 -0.28 3.79
CA ARG A 117 16.55 -1.75 3.67
C ARG A 117 16.02 -2.20 2.31
N ILE A 118 14.93 -1.59 1.84
CA ILE A 118 14.37 -1.85 0.51
C ILE A 118 15.38 -1.49 -0.57
N ALA A 119 16.01 -0.32 -0.48
CA ALA A 119 17.02 0.11 -1.44
C ALA A 119 18.21 -0.84 -1.52
N ARG A 120 18.69 -1.36 -0.37
CA ARG A 120 19.78 -2.33 -0.30
C ARG A 120 19.46 -3.65 -1.03
N ILE A 121 18.21 -4.09 -0.98
CA ILE A 121 17.76 -5.30 -1.68
C ILE A 121 17.60 -5.03 -3.17
N ALA A 122 17.12 -3.84 -3.52
CA ALA A 122 16.75 -3.50 -4.88
C ALA A 122 17.99 -3.12 -5.74
N VAL A 123 18.98 -2.43 -5.16
CA VAL A 123 20.18 -1.97 -5.86
C VAL A 123 21.31 -2.99 -5.72
N ALA A 124 21.75 -3.56 -6.84
CA ALA A 124 22.94 -4.41 -6.88
C ALA A 124 24.22 -3.56 -6.83
N GLY A 125 24.58 -3.06 -5.64
CA GLY A 125 25.78 -2.25 -5.43
C GLY A 125 25.90 -1.71 -3.99
N SER A 126 27.06 -1.16 -3.65
CA SER A 126 27.25 -0.46 -2.38
C SER A 126 26.55 0.90 -2.44
N LEU A 127 25.59 1.11 -1.55
CA LEU A 127 24.96 2.42 -1.32
C LEU A 127 25.86 3.25 -0.40
N ASP A 128 26.06 4.52 -0.72
CA ASP A 128 26.84 5.43 0.11
C ASP A 128 26.02 5.96 1.31
N ALA A 129 26.70 6.65 2.22
CA ALA A 129 26.07 7.22 3.41
C ALA A 129 25.02 8.30 3.05
N ALA A 130 25.20 9.03 1.96
CA ALA A 130 24.28 10.06 1.51
C ALA A 130 22.94 9.45 1.06
N TYR A 131 22.99 8.31 0.36
CA TYR A 131 21.81 7.56 -0.04
C TYR A 131 21.03 7.04 1.17
N PHE A 132 21.71 6.50 2.18
CA PHE A 132 21.07 6.07 3.43
C PHE A 132 20.45 7.23 4.20
N HIS A 133 21.10 8.40 4.20
CA HIS A 133 20.53 9.60 4.81
C HIS A 133 19.26 10.08 4.08
N TYR A 134 19.27 10.03 2.75
CA TYR A 134 18.11 10.33 1.93
C TYR A 134 16.95 9.36 2.21
N THR A 135 17.18 8.05 2.14
CA THR A 135 16.12 7.05 2.37
C THR A 135 15.61 7.04 3.81
N TRP A 136 16.43 7.44 4.78
CA TRP A 136 15.98 7.69 6.14
C TRP A 136 14.99 8.86 6.21
N LYS A 137 15.29 9.99 5.54
CA LYS A 137 14.35 11.13 5.44
C LYS A 137 13.04 10.75 4.74
N VAL A 138 13.12 9.94 3.69
CA VAL A 138 11.93 9.39 3.02
C VAL A 138 11.12 8.52 3.99
N THR A 139 11.78 7.64 4.75
CA THR A 139 11.11 6.82 5.78
C THR A 139 10.43 7.70 6.83
N LEU A 140 11.09 8.77 7.28
CA LEU A 140 10.52 9.72 8.24
C LEU A 140 9.30 10.44 7.66
N ALA A 141 9.38 10.89 6.41
CA ALA A 141 8.26 11.55 5.73
C ALA A 141 7.04 10.63 5.62
N TRP A 142 7.24 9.34 5.31
CA TRP A 142 6.19 8.34 5.31
C TRP A 142 5.60 8.11 6.70
N THR A 143 6.43 7.98 7.74
CA THR A 143 5.97 7.86 9.13
C THR A 143 5.08 9.03 9.53
N LEU A 144 5.52 10.27 9.24
CA LEU A 144 4.76 11.47 9.56
C LEU A 144 3.46 11.55 8.76
N TYR A 145 3.49 11.21 7.47
CA TYR A 145 2.30 11.15 6.63
C TYR A 145 1.26 10.20 7.22
N PHE A 146 1.65 8.98 7.59
CA PHE A 146 0.73 7.99 8.16
C PHE A 146 0.21 8.41 9.54
N ALA A 147 1.06 8.97 10.40
CA ALA A 147 0.64 9.46 11.71
C ALA A 147 -0.34 10.62 11.60
N LEU A 148 -0.06 11.63 10.76
CA LEU A 148 -0.96 12.73 10.48
C LEU A 148 -2.27 12.25 9.84
N SER A 149 -2.19 11.27 8.95
CA SER A 149 -3.38 10.72 8.30
C SER A 149 -4.31 10.02 9.28
N ALA A 150 -3.74 9.28 10.25
CA ALA A 150 -4.48 8.66 11.34
C ALA A 150 -5.12 9.70 12.27
N LEU A 151 -4.36 10.73 12.68
CA LEU A 151 -4.85 11.81 13.53
C LEU A 151 -5.99 12.59 12.86
N LEU A 152 -5.85 12.91 11.56
CA LEU A 152 -6.92 13.56 10.78
C LEU A 152 -8.15 12.66 10.65
N SER A 153 -7.97 11.36 10.44
CA SER A 153 -9.07 10.40 10.39
C SER A 153 -9.85 10.37 11.71
N LEU A 154 -9.15 10.22 12.84
CA LEU A 154 -9.76 10.23 14.17
C LEU A 154 -10.42 11.57 14.50
N GLY A 155 -9.76 12.68 14.17
CA GLY A 155 -10.27 14.03 14.40
C GLY A 155 -11.53 14.33 13.58
N LEU A 156 -11.54 14.01 12.29
CA LEU A 156 -12.72 14.17 11.44
C LEU A 156 -13.87 13.26 11.89
N PHE A 157 -13.59 12.03 12.33
CA PHE A 157 -14.63 11.14 12.83
C PHE A 157 -15.25 11.65 14.14
N ALA A 158 -14.43 12.22 15.03
CA ALA A 158 -14.90 12.70 16.32
C ALA A 158 -15.58 14.07 16.27
N LEU A 159 -15.15 14.96 15.37
CA LEU A 159 -15.51 16.38 15.38
C LEU A 159 -16.34 16.83 14.17
N ALA A 160 -16.33 16.07 13.07
CA ALA A 160 -16.99 16.46 11.82
C ALA A 160 -18.15 15.52 11.46
N PRO A 161 -19.05 15.94 10.55
CA PRO A 161 -20.09 15.03 10.04
C PRO A 161 -19.48 13.81 9.37
N LEU A 162 -20.11 12.64 9.52
CA LEU A 162 -19.63 11.36 8.99
C LEU A 162 -19.29 11.39 7.48
N SER A 163 -20.03 12.20 6.69
CA SER A 163 -19.76 12.37 5.26
C SER A 163 -18.40 13.00 4.98
N TRP A 164 -17.94 13.95 5.81
CA TRP A 164 -16.61 14.56 5.66
C TRP A 164 -15.51 13.56 5.98
N TRP A 165 -15.71 12.75 7.02
CA TRP A 165 -14.79 11.68 7.36
C TRP A 165 -14.72 10.63 6.22
N ALA A 166 -15.87 10.19 5.72
CA ALA A 166 -15.98 9.25 4.60
C ALA A 166 -15.30 9.78 3.33
N PHE A 167 -15.51 11.06 3.01
CA PHE A 167 -14.85 11.70 1.86
C PHE A 167 -13.33 11.72 2.04
N TYR A 168 -12.85 12.06 3.23
CA TYR A 168 -11.42 12.04 3.52
C TYR A 168 -10.82 10.63 3.41
N ALA A 169 -11.49 9.63 3.97
CA ALA A 169 -11.02 8.24 3.96
C ALA A 169 -11.02 7.63 2.55
N ALA A 170 -12.13 7.77 1.82
CA ALA A 170 -12.31 7.14 0.52
C ALA A 170 -11.64 7.89 -0.63
N VAL A 171 -11.57 9.23 -0.58
CA VAL A 171 -11.12 10.08 -1.70
C VAL A 171 -9.82 10.80 -1.39
N CYS A 172 -9.77 11.59 -0.30
CA CYS A 172 -8.58 12.40 -0.03
C CYS A 172 -7.35 11.55 0.26
N THR A 173 -7.50 10.47 1.03
CA THR A 173 -6.40 9.57 1.41
C THR A 173 -5.69 8.93 0.20
N PRO A 174 -6.39 8.29 -0.76
CA PRO A 174 -5.71 7.75 -1.94
C PRO A 174 -5.12 8.83 -2.85
N LEU A 175 -5.76 10.01 -2.97
CA LEU A 175 -5.19 11.13 -3.72
C LEU A 175 -3.89 11.63 -3.08
N SER A 176 -3.88 11.88 -1.76
CA SER A 176 -2.69 12.30 -1.04
C SER A 176 -1.59 11.24 -1.05
N LEU A 177 -1.97 9.96 -1.00
CA LEU A 177 -1.04 8.84 -1.13
C LEU A 177 -0.37 8.85 -2.51
N GLY A 178 -1.14 9.07 -3.57
CA GLY A 178 -0.62 9.22 -4.93
C GLY A 178 0.33 10.41 -5.07
N LEU A 179 -0.01 11.55 -4.47
CA LEU A 179 0.86 12.72 -4.40
C LEU A 179 2.15 12.44 -3.62
N MET A 180 2.07 11.70 -2.51
CA MET A 180 3.24 11.34 -1.72
C MET A 180 4.21 10.46 -2.51
N PHE A 181 3.70 9.45 -3.22
CA PHE A 181 4.52 8.63 -4.12
C PHE A 181 5.09 9.42 -5.29
N GLY A 182 4.28 10.27 -5.94
CA GLY A 182 4.71 11.13 -7.04
C GLY A 182 5.78 12.13 -6.59
N GLY A 183 5.59 12.76 -5.44
CA GLY A 183 6.53 13.69 -4.82
C GLY A 183 7.84 13.02 -4.47
N GLU A 184 7.80 11.84 -3.82
CA GLU A 184 9.00 11.06 -3.53
C GLU A 184 9.77 10.72 -4.81
N TYR A 185 9.07 10.29 -5.86
CA TYR A 185 9.69 9.98 -7.15
C TYR A 185 10.39 11.19 -7.78
N LEU A 186 9.73 12.35 -7.79
CA LEU A 186 10.30 13.58 -8.32
C LEU A 186 11.50 14.04 -7.50
N VAL A 187 11.38 14.05 -6.17
CA VAL A 187 12.48 14.41 -5.26
C VAL A 187 13.65 13.44 -5.44
N ARG A 188 13.39 12.14 -5.59
CA ARG A 188 14.44 11.14 -5.85
C ARG A 188 15.17 11.43 -7.15
N ARG A 189 14.44 11.76 -8.22
CA ARG A 189 15.01 12.12 -9.53
C ARG A 189 15.91 13.35 -9.47
N LEU A 190 15.59 14.31 -8.60
CA LEU A 190 16.36 15.54 -8.43
C LEU A 190 17.55 15.37 -7.47
N ALA A 191 17.34 14.66 -6.36
CA ALA A 191 18.33 14.50 -5.29
C ALA A 191 19.37 13.41 -5.59
N LEU A 192 19.02 12.43 -6.43
CA LEU A 192 19.89 11.29 -6.78
C LEU A 192 19.91 11.08 -8.31
N PRO A 193 20.45 12.03 -9.09
CA PRO A 193 20.50 11.93 -10.55
C PRO A 193 21.37 10.75 -11.04
N ASP A 194 22.42 10.39 -10.29
CA ASP A 194 23.33 9.28 -10.59
C ASP A 194 22.89 7.93 -10.00
N SER A 195 21.66 7.86 -9.46
CA SER A 195 21.14 6.60 -8.91
C SER A 195 21.14 5.52 -10.00
N PRO A 196 21.72 4.34 -9.75
CA PRO A 196 21.89 3.32 -10.78
C PRO A 196 20.53 3.03 -11.40
N SER A 197 20.43 3.28 -12.72
CA SER A 197 19.19 3.06 -13.43
C SER A 197 18.73 1.62 -13.19
N PHE A 198 17.52 1.45 -12.64
CA PHE A 198 16.82 0.16 -12.59
C PHE A 198 16.46 -0.26 -14.02
N SER A 199 17.47 -0.56 -14.82
CA SER A 199 17.30 -1.08 -16.15
C SER A 199 17.12 -2.58 -16.02
N ILE A 200 15.86 -3.02 -16.01
CA ILE A 200 15.47 -4.44 -16.13
C ILE A 200 16.21 -5.08 -17.32
N ALA A 201 16.48 -4.31 -18.39
CA ALA A 201 17.28 -4.76 -19.51
C ALA A 201 18.70 -5.17 -19.12
N HIS A 202 19.35 -4.46 -18.20
CA HIS A 202 20.70 -4.79 -17.72
C HIS A 202 20.71 -6.07 -16.89
N THR A 203 19.66 -6.32 -16.10
CA THR A 203 19.46 -7.60 -15.37
C THR A 203 19.20 -8.77 -16.31
N ILE A 204 18.42 -8.57 -17.38
CA ILE A 204 18.17 -9.61 -18.40
C ILE A 204 19.45 -9.88 -19.21
N GLN A 205 20.22 -8.84 -19.52
CA GLN A 205 21.44 -8.96 -20.31
C GLN A 205 22.58 -9.62 -19.53
N SER A 206 22.70 -9.37 -18.22
CA SER A 206 23.65 -10.09 -17.37
C SER A 206 23.29 -11.57 -17.22
N TYR A 207 22.00 -11.90 -17.10
CA TYR A 207 21.54 -13.29 -17.07
C TYR A 207 21.86 -14.04 -18.37
N ARG A 208 21.59 -13.43 -19.54
CA ARG A 208 21.94 -14.00 -20.85
C ARG A 208 23.44 -14.26 -21.00
N LYS A 209 24.29 -13.33 -20.57
CA LYS A 209 25.76 -13.49 -20.61
C LYS A 209 26.24 -14.64 -19.71
N TYR A 210 25.63 -14.82 -18.54
CA TYR A 210 25.95 -15.94 -17.64
C TYR A 210 25.56 -17.30 -18.24
N THR A 211 24.40 -17.39 -18.91
CA THR A 211 23.98 -18.64 -19.57
C THR A 211 24.86 -18.98 -20.77
N GLN A 212 25.22 -17.98 -21.60
CA GLN A 212 26.06 -18.21 -22.77
C GLN A 212 27.52 -18.57 -22.43
N GLY A 213 28.10 -18.00 -21.38
CA GLY A 213 29.46 -18.36 -20.94
C GLY A 213 29.58 -19.79 -20.37
N ARG A 214 28.45 -20.39 -19.98
CA ARG A 214 28.37 -21.76 -19.47
C ARG A 214 28.29 -22.80 -20.59
N ASP A 215 27.79 -22.42 -21.76
CA ASP A 215 27.71 -23.31 -22.94
C ASP A 215 28.99 -23.30 -23.79
N THR A 216 29.85 -22.28 -23.66
CA THR A 216 31.14 -22.20 -24.39
C THR A 216 32.31 -22.85 -23.64
N SER A 217 32.07 -23.40 -22.46
CA SER A 217 33.09 -24.06 -21.60
C SER A 217 32.84 -25.57 -21.43
N GLN A 218 32.01 -26.16 -22.28
CA GLN A 218 31.95 -27.61 -22.55
C GLN A 218 32.52 -27.89 -23.94
#